data_AF-A0A959H2Z8-F1
#
_entry.id   AF-A0A959H2Z8-F1
#
_cell.length_a   1.000
_cell.length_b   1.000
_cell.length_c   1.000
_cell.angle_alpha   90.00
_cell.angle_beta   90.00
_cell.angle_gamma   90.00
#
_symmetry.space_group_name_H-M   'P 1'
#
loop_
_entity.id
_entity.type
_entity.pdbx_description
1 polymer ?
#
loop_
_entity_poly.entity_id
_entity_poly.type
_entity_poly.pdbx_seq_one_letter_code
_entity_poly.pdbx_strand_id
1 'polypeptide(L)' 'AFKVPLIEQDKTSGGQTLTSDQIKNLPTRSVNAIVATTAGTTSIDGGAVNIKGSRSNATNYYIDGIRVTGSLPPVQD' A
#
# COMPACT_ATOMS: atom_id res chain seq x y z
N ALA A 1 -19.95 -14.99 2.30
CA ALA A 1 -18.89 -14.82 1.29
C ALA A 1 -17.86 -13.82 1.82
N PHE A 2 -16.57 -14.01 1.54
CA PHE A 2 -15.54 -13.05 1.95
C PHE A 2 -15.66 -11.76 1.13
N LYS A 3 -15.47 -10.60 1.78
CA LYS A 3 -15.49 -9.29 1.10
C LYS A 3 -14.34 -9.13 0.10
N VAL A 4 -13.19 -9.73 0.42
CA VAL A 4 -12.05 -9.91 -0.49
C VAL A 4 -11.84 -11.42 -0.63
N PRO A 5 -11.85 -11.99 -1.85
CA PRO A 5 -11.59 -13.41 -2.04
C PRO A 5 -10.21 -13.79 -1.52
N LEU A 6 -10.12 -14.88 -0.75
CA LEU A 6 -8.83 -15.41 -0.29
C LEU A 6 -8.00 -16.00 -1.44
N ILE A 7 -8.67 -16.50 -2.47
CA ILE A 7 -8.08 -17.05 -3.68
C ILE A 7 -8.77 -16.39 -4.87
N GLU A 8 -7.98 -15.72 -5.70
CA GLU A 8 -8.43 -15.15 -6.98
C GLU A 8 -7.82 -16.01 -8.10
N GLN A 9 -8.67 -16.78 -8.80
CA GLN A 9 -8.24 -17.57 -9.96
C GLN A 9 -7.70 -16.62 -11.05
N ASP A 10 -6.61 -17.01 -11.70
CA ASP A 10 -5.91 -16.26 -12.75
C ASP A 10 -5.29 -14.90 -12.36
N LYS A 11 -5.16 -14.59 -11.06
CA LYS A 11 -4.42 -13.40 -10.60
C LYS A 11 -2.91 -13.64 -10.61
N THR A 12 -2.27 -13.29 -11.73
CA THR A 12 -0.80 -13.31 -11.87
C THR A 12 -0.12 -12.03 -11.38
N SER A 13 -0.90 -10.96 -11.15
CA SER A 13 -0.41 -9.69 -10.63
C SER A 13 -0.23 -9.76 -9.12
N GLY A 14 1.00 -9.59 -8.65
CA GLY A 14 1.30 -9.53 -7.22
C GLY A 14 0.82 -8.23 -6.58
N GLY A 15 0.27 -8.31 -5.37
CA GLY A 15 -0.17 -7.16 -4.58
C GLY A 15 -1.01 -7.61 -3.38
N GLN A 16 -1.29 -6.67 -2.48
CA GLN A 16 -2.18 -6.89 -1.34
C GLN A 16 -3.34 -5.91 -1.42
N THR A 17 -4.56 -6.40 -1.14
CA THR A 17 -5.75 -5.55 -0.98
C THR A 17 -6.09 -5.49 0.50
N LEU A 18 -6.18 -4.28 1.03
CA LEU A 18 -6.57 -4.04 2.42
C LEU A 18 -7.93 -3.37 2.46
N THR A 19 -8.82 -3.94 3.26
CA THR A 19 -10.15 -3.37 3.54
C THR A 19 -10.07 -2.34 4.65
N SER A 20 -11.07 -1.47 4.73
CA SER A 20 -11.21 -0.48 5.80
C SER A 20 -11.14 -1.11 7.19
N ASP A 21 -11.72 -2.29 7.40
CA ASP A 21 -11.75 -2.94 8.71
C ASP A 21 -10.40 -3.54 9.08
N GLN A 22 -9.63 -4.01 8.09
CA GLN A 22 -8.23 -4.41 8.32
C GLN A 22 -7.36 -3.20 8.67
N ILE A 23 -7.52 -2.08 7.95
CA ILE A 23 -6.76 -0.85 8.21
C ILE A 23 -7.06 -0.30 9.62
N LYS A 24 -8.32 -0.34 10.08
CA LYS A 24 -8.69 0.05 11.44
C LYS A 24 -7.99 -0.77 12.53
N ASN A 25 -7.69 -2.03 12.24
CA ASN A 25 -7.03 -2.93 13.18
C ASN A 25 -5.49 -2.86 13.11
N LEU A 26 -4.92 -2.10 12.16
CA LEU A 26 -3.48 -1.92 12.08
C LEU A 26 -2.99 -0.93 13.16
N PRO A 27 -1.80 -1.15 13.74
CA PRO A 27 -1.21 -0.26 14.74
C PRO A 27 -0.64 1.04 14.14
N THR A 28 -0.93 1.33 12.87
CA THR A 28 -0.38 2.49 12.17
C THR A 28 -1.43 3.10 11.24
N ARG A 29 -1.42 4.43 11.17
CA ARG A 29 -2.22 5.22 10.22
C ARG A 29 -1.37 5.72 9.03
N SER A 30 -0.07 5.43 9.03
CA SER A 30 0.84 5.85 7.97
C SER A 30 0.70 4.97 6.74
N VAL A 31 0.40 5.58 5.58
CA VAL A 31 0.30 4.87 4.30
C VAL A 31 1.60 4.15 3.95
N ASN A 32 2.76 4.75 4.23
CA ASN A 32 4.06 4.10 3.97
C ASN A 32 4.24 2.83 4.80
N ALA A 33 3.87 2.88 6.09
CA ALA A 33 3.97 1.74 6.98
C ALA A 33 3.02 0.61 6.55
N ILE A 34 1.80 0.97 6.10
CA ILE A 34 0.83 0.01 5.57
C ILE A 34 1.35 -0.64 4.27
N VAL A 35 1.92 0.14 3.34
CA VAL A 35 2.44 -0.42 2.08
C VAL A 35 3.67 -1.30 2.36
N ALA A 36 4.52 -0.93 3.33
CA ALA A 36 5.71 -1.68 3.71
C ALA A 36 5.42 -3.10 4.25
N THR A 37 4.19 -3.41 4.67
CA THR A 37 3.81 -4.79 5.04
C THR A 37 3.51 -5.69 3.85
N THR A 38 3.52 -5.15 2.63
CA THR A 38 3.23 -5.91 1.40
C THR A 38 4.49 -6.60 0.89
N ALA A 39 4.34 -7.84 0.41
CA ALA A 39 5.45 -8.62 -0.15
C ALA A 39 6.09 -7.91 -1.37
N GLY A 40 7.43 -7.91 -1.42
CA GLY A 40 8.18 -7.28 -2.50
C GLY A 40 8.32 -5.76 -2.38
N THR A 41 7.99 -5.19 -1.21
CA THR A 41 8.27 -3.80 -0.86
C THR A 41 9.43 -3.71 0.12
N THR A 42 10.21 -2.63 0.03
CA THR A 42 11.26 -2.30 0.99
C THR A 42 11.18 -0.81 1.34
N SER A 43 11.36 -0.48 2.62
CA SER A 43 11.50 0.89 3.11
C SER A 43 12.74 0.95 3.99
N ILE A 44 13.47 2.05 3.91
CA ILE A 44 14.65 2.30 4.76
C ILE A 44 14.21 3.31 5.81
N ASP A 45 14.29 2.94 7.09
CA ASP A 45 14.01 3.78 8.26
C ASP A 45 12.67 4.55 8.21
N GLY A 46 11.61 3.92 7.69
CA GLY A 46 10.28 4.55 7.56
C GLY A 46 10.19 5.59 6.44
N GLY A 47 11.23 5.71 5.61
CA GLY A 47 11.28 6.55 4.43
C GLY A 47 10.46 6.00 3.25
N ALA A 48 10.80 6.48 2.05
CA ALA A 48 10.08 6.13 0.82
C ALA A 48 10.05 4.62 0.57
N VAL A 49 8.91 4.12 0.07
CA VAL A 49 8.72 2.71 -0.27
C VAL A 49 9.23 2.43 -1.69
N ASN A 50 10.09 1.43 -1.80
CA ASN A 50 10.60 0.89 -3.05
C ASN A 50 9.86 -0.42 -3.35
N ILE A 51 9.31 -0.56 -4.55
CA ILE A 51 8.52 -1.73 -4.96
C ILE A 51 9.32 -2.49 -6.03
N LYS A 52 9.63 -3.77 -5.76
CA LYS A 52 10.38 -4.65 -6.69
C LYS A 52 11.70 -4.04 -7.22
N GLY A 53 12.44 -3.34 -6.36
CA GLY A 53 13.72 -2.71 -6.72
C GLY A 53 13.60 -1.38 -7.49
N SER A 54 12.38 -0.84 -7.63
CA SER A 54 12.17 0.47 -8.23
C SER A 54 12.71 1.60 -7.35
N ARG A 55 13.01 2.74 -7.97
CA ARG A 55 13.42 3.97 -7.25
C ARG A 55 12.23 4.57 -6.49
N SER A 56 12.53 5.35 -5.46
CA SER A 56 11.53 6.02 -4.60
C SER A 56 10.54 6.92 -5.36
N ASN A 57 10.92 7.47 -6.52
CA ASN A 57 10.04 8.31 -7.35
C ASN A 57 9.19 7.54 -8.38
N ALA A 58 9.36 6.22 -8.47
CA ALA A 58 8.64 5.38 -9.42
C ALA A 58 7.29 4.86 -8.88
N THR A 59 7.01 5.11 -7.60
CA THR A 59 5.75 4.74 -6.96
C THR A 59 4.68 5.78 -7.30
N ASN A 60 3.61 5.34 -7.94
CA ASN A 60 2.46 6.18 -8.28
C ASN A 60 1.32 5.95 -7.29
N TYR A 61 0.71 7.03 -6.83
CA TYR A 61 -0.45 6.99 -5.95
C TYR A 61 -1.70 7.39 -6.75
N TYR A 62 -2.78 6.65 -6.54
CA TYR A 62 -4.08 6.92 -7.16
C TYR A 62 -5.14 6.96 -6.06
N ILE A 63 -5.96 8.01 -6.07
CA ILE A 63 -7.13 8.16 -5.18
C ILE A 63 -8.34 8.20 -6.10
N ASP A 64 -9.27 7.27 -5.90
CA ASP A 64 -10.51 7.14 -6.72
C ASP A 64 -10.25 7.13 -8.24
N GLY A 65 -9.13 6.54 -8.66
CA GLY A 65 -8.72 6.45 -10.07
C GLY A 65 -7.95 7.66 -10.62
N ILE A 66 -7.80 8.74 -9.84
CA ILE A 66 -7.06 9.93 -10.23
C ILE A 66 -5.63 9.83 -9.70
N ARG A 67 -4.64 9.99 -10.58
CA ARG A 67 -3.22 10.04 -10.18
C ARG A 67 -2.98 11.29 -9.34
N VAL A 68 -2.47 11.10 -8.13
CA VAL A 68 -2.09 12.20 -7.25
C VAL A 68 -0.57 12.30 -7.17
N THR A 69 -0.08 13.53 -7.21
CA THR A 69 1.34 13.88 -7.05
C THR A 69 1.44 14.89 -5.92
N GLY A 70 2.46 14.79 -5.07
CA GLY A 70 2.62 15.68 -3.92
C GLY A 70 3.00 14.96 -2.64
N SER A 71 2.88 15.64 -1.51
CA SER A 71 3.16 15.08 -0.18
C SER A 71 2.14 14.01 0.19
N LEU A 72 2.58 13.00 0.93
CA LEU A 72 1.70 11.99 1.50
C LEU A 72 0.60 12.67 2.35
N PRO A 73 -0.60 12.06 2.45
CA PRO A 73 -1.62 12.53 3.36
C PRO A 73 -1.02 12.66 4.77
N PRO A 74 -1.31 13.75 5.50
CA PRO A 74 -0.79 13.91 6.85
C PRO A 74 -1.25 12.72 7.71
N VAL A 75 -0.30 12.13 8.44
CA VAL A 75 -0.63 11.13 9.45
C VAL A 75 -1.30 11.90 10.58
N GLN A 76 -2.61 11.73 10.72
CA GLN A 76 -3.30 12.19 11.91
C GLN A 76 -2.92 11.25 13.06
N ASP A 77 -2.33 11.82 14.10
CA ASP A 77 -2.16 11.16 15.40
C ASP A 77 -3.51 10.71 15.97
#